data_AF-A0A090X6Z1-F1
#
_entry.id   AF-A0A090X6Z1-F1
#
_cell.length_a   1.000
_cell.length_b   1.000
_cell.length_c   1.000
_cell.angle_alpha   90.00
_cell.angle_beta   90.00
_cell.angle_gamma   90.00
#
_symmetry.space_group_name_H-M   'P 1'
#
loop_
_entity.id
_entity.type
_entity.pdbx_description
1 polymer ?
#
loop_
_entity_poly.entity_id
_entity_poly.type
_entity_poly.pdbx_seq_one_letter_code
_entity_poly.pdbx_strand_id
1 'polypeptide(L)'
;MANVTLDTINIEIDERAATTIMLVSGGYPEAYEKGKEIIGVDTIEDSIAFHAGAQLQDGKIVTSGGRVMAITSYGDTYQEAIKKSYQNIDKLHFDKMNYRKDIGFDL
;
A
#
# COMPACT_ATOMS: atom_id res chain seq x y z
N MET A 1 -10.94 7.62 24.04
CA MET A 1 -12.25 6.91 24.06
C MET A 1 -13.01 7.34 22.82
N ALA A 2 -13.72 6.44 22.14
CA ALA A 2 -14.53 6.81 20.97
C ALA A 2 -15.78 7.57 21.44
N ASN A 3 -16.16 8.62 20.72
CA ASN A 3 -17.28 9.52 21.11
C ASN A 3 -18.67 8.96 20.76
N VAL A 4 -18.76 7.72 20.22
CA VAL A 4 -20.01 6.99 19.91
C VAL A 4 -20.99 7.78 19.02
N THR A 5 -20.48 8.59 18.10
CA THR A 5 -21.28 9.48 17.24
C THR A 5 -21.42 8.99 15.80
N LEU A 6 -21.09 7.71 15.51
CA LEU A 6 -20.99 7.19 14.15
C LEU A 6 -22.31 7.26 13.37
N ASP A 7 -23.44 7.15 14.06
CA ASP A 7 -24.80 7.27 13.53
C ASP A 7 -25.20 8.71 13.16
N THR A 8 -24.46 9.70 13.66
CA THR A 8 -24.74 11.13 13.44
C THR A 8 -23.82 11.79 12.39
N ILE A 9 -22.84 11.06 11.88
CA ILE A 9 -21.88 11.60 10.91
C ILE A 9 -22.54 11.62 9.53
N ASN A 10 -22.45 12.75 8.83
CA ASN A 10 -22.78 12.78 7.41
C ASN A 10 -21.67 12.05 6.64
N ILE A 11 -22.00 10.92 6.02
CA ILE A 11 -21.05 10.13 5.23
C ILE A 11 -21.06 10.70 3.81
N GLU A 12 -19.92 11.22 3.38
CA GLU A 12 -19.69 11.57 1.98
C GLU A 12 -18.99 10.38 1.30
N ILE A 13 -19.56 9.94 0.18
CA ILE A 13 -19.01 8.86 -0.63
C ILE A 13 -18.33 9.49 -1.84
N ASP A 14 -17.08 9.11 -2.06
CA ASP A 14 -16.37 9.43 -3.29
C ASP A 14 -16.79 8.40 -4.36
N GLU A 15 -17.31 8.89 -5.48
CA GLU A 15 -17.78 8.02 -6.58
C GLU A 15 -16.63 7.32 -7.31
N ARG A 16 -15.39 7.74 -7.11
CA ARG A 16 -14.20 7.11 -7.70
C ARG A 16 -13.96 5.74 -7.08
N ALA A 17 -13.46 4.82 -7.89
CA ALA A 17 -12.94 3.55 -7.40
C ALA A 17 -11.61 3.74 -6.68
N ALA A 18 -11.40 2.99 -5.60
CA ALA A 18 -10.11 2.87 -4.92
C ALA A 18 -9.58 1.45 -5.01
N THR A 19 -8.30 1.28 -5.36
CA THR A 19 -7.63 -0.04 -5.35
C THR A 19 -6.38 0.02 -4.50
N THR A 20 -6.25 -0.94 -3.59
CA THR A 20 -5.08 -1.10 -2.71
C THR A 20 -4.30 -2.37 -3.08
N ILE A 21 -2.98 -2.26 -3.21
CA ILE A 21 -2.08 -3.37 -3.47
C ILE A 21 -1.09 -3.46 -2.32
N MET A 22 -1.03 -4.62 -1.68
CA MET A 22 -0.15 -4.86 -0.54
C MET A 22 1.23 -5.35 -1.00
N LEU A 23 2.25 -4.58 -0.66
CA LEU A 23 3.66 -4.95 -0.77
C LEU A 23 4.05 -5.77 0.46
N VAL A 24 4.67 -6.93 0.23
CA VAL A 24 5.06 -7.86 1.30
C VAL A 24 6.55 -8.18 1.25
N SER A 25 7.10 -8.50 2.42
CA SER A 25 8.45 -9.03 2.58
C SER A 25 8.56 -10.41 1.96
N GLY A 26 9.65 -10.67 1.24
CA GLY A 26 9.91 -11.97 0.65
C GLY A 26 9.94 -13.08 1.69
N GLY A 27 9.19 -14.15 1.43
CA GLY A 27 8.98 -15.27 2.35
C GLY A 27 7.67 -15.21 3.12
N TYR A 28 6.98 -14.07 3.19
CA TYR A 28 5.65 -13.98 3.77
C TYR A 28 4.64 -14.91 3.06
N PRO A 29 3.76 -15.66 3.78
CA PRO A 29 3.47 -15.55 5.21
C PRO A 29 4.40 -16.34 6.15
N GLU A 30 5.38 -17.07 5.61
CA GLU A 30 6.36 -17.84 6.36
C GLU A 30 7.49 -16.95 6.93
N ALA A 31 8.70 -17.48 7.07
CA ALA A 31 9.85 -16.71 7.53
C ALA A 31 10.26 -15.63 6.51
N TYR A 32 10.43 -14.40 6.99
CA TYR A 32 10.91 -13.25 6.22
C TYR A 32 11.91 -12.44 7.03
N GLU A 33 12.78 -11.72 6.32
CA GLU A 33 13.77 -10.82 6.93
C GLU A 33 13.19 -9.41 7.12
N LYS A 34 13.68 -8.72 8.15
CA LYS A 34 13.37 -7.31 8.44
C LYS A 34 14.59 -6.43 8.18
N GLY A 35 14.42 -5.11 8.22
CA GLY A 35 15.49 -4.13 8.10
C GLY A 35 15.91 -3.88 6.66
N LYS A 36 15.10 -4.26 5.67
CA LYS A 36 15.39 -3.98 4.25
C LYS A 36 14.99 -2.55 3.94
N GLU A 37 15.90 -1.76 3.39
CA GLU A 37 15.64 -0.37 3.00
C GLU A 37 14.57 -0.31 1.91
N ILE A 38 13.58 0.56 2.11
CA ILE A 38 12.50 0.85 1.18
C ILE A 38 12.85 2.15 0.46
N ILE A 39 13.07 2.06 -0.84
CA ILE A 39 13.48 3.16 -1.71
C ILE A 39 12.28 3.60 -2.56
N GLY A 40 12.20 4.90 -2.87
CA GLY A 40 11.25 5.47 -3.83
C GLY A 40 9.91 5.93 -3.25
N VAL A 41 9.74 5.86 -1.92
CA VAL A 41 8.50 6.29 -1.23
C VAL A 41 8.17 7.76 -1.51
N ASP A 42 9.20 8.60 -1.63
CA ASP A 42 9.14 10.02 -1.94
C ASP A 42 8.75 10.35 -3.38
N THR A 43 8.77 9.36 -4.28
CA THR A 43 8.45 9.52 -5.71
C THR A 43 7.00 9.14 -6.05
N ILE A 44 6.22 8.74 -5.05
CA ILE A 44 4.82 8.36 -5.21
C ILE A 44 3.99 9.61 -5.48
N GLU A 45 3.18 9.55 -6.53
CA GLU A 45 2.31 10.65 -6.99
C GLU A 45 0.90 10.11 -7.22
N ASP A 46 -0.13 10.90 -6.92
CA ASP A 46 -1.55 10.53 -7.13
C ASP A 46 -1.99 9.19 -6.50
N SER A 47 -1.23 8.73 -5.51
CA SER A 47 -1.49 7.53 -4.72
C SER A 47 -1.14 7.79 -3.25
N ILE A 48 -1.75 7.02 -2.36
CA ILE A 48 -1.49 7.03 -0.94
C ILE A 48 -0.66 5.79 -0.58
N ALA A 49 0.50 6.00 0.03
CA ALA A 49 1.33 4.95 0.59
C ALA A 49 1.04 4.77 2.07
N PHE A 50 0.32 3.71 2.42
CA PHE A 50 0.04 3.37 3.81
C PHE A 50 1.15 2.48 4.36
N HIS A 51 1.91 2.98 5.33
CA HIS A 51 2.89 2.20 6.06
C HIS A 51 2.20 1.17 6.97
N ALA A 52 2.65 -0.08 6.91
CA ALA A 52 2.24 -1.15 7.82
C ALA A 52 3.47 -1.69 8.56
N GLY A 53 4.06 -2.78 8.07
CA GLY A 53 5.35 -3.30 8.51
C GLY A 53 6.53 -2.52 7.92
N ALA A 54 6.54 -1.20 8.11
CA ALA A 54 7.64 -0.30 7.76
C ALA A 54 7.92 0.65 8.93
N GLN A 55 9.19 1.04 9.13
CA GLN A 55 9.59 1.97 10.19
C GLN A 55 10.73 2.89 9.73
N LEU A 56 10.83 4.07 10.35
CA LEU A 56 11.99 4.95 10.19
C LEU A 56 13.13 4.46 11.09
N GLN A 57 14.28 4.16 10.51
CA GLN A 57 15.50 3.75 11.21
C GLN A 57 16.69 4.45 10.56
N ASP A 58 17.46 5.20 11.35
CA ASP A 58 18.68 5.90 10.91
C ASP A 58 18.46 6.80 9.67
N GLY A 59 17.31 7.48 9.62
CA GLY A 59 16.92 8.35 8.50
C GLY A 59 16.41 7.63 7.26
N LYS A 60 16.29 6.29 7.30
CA LYS A 60 15.82 5.44 6.21
C LYS A 60 14.51 4.76 6.58
N ILE A 61 13.65 4.53 5.60
CA ILE A 61 12.47 3.70 5.81
C ILE A 61 12.90 2.25 5.57
N VAL A 62 12.63 1.35 6.52
CA VAL A 62 12.99 -0.06 6.45
C VAL A 62 11.81 -0.99 6.73
N THR A 63 11.84 -2.21 6.20
CA THR A 63 10.84 -3.24 6.51
C THR A 63 10.89 -3.64 7.98
N SER A 64 9.73 -3.79 8.62
CA SER A 64 9.59 -4.21 10.03
C SER A 64 8.56 -5.33 10.23
N GLY A 65 7.90 -5.78 9.16
CA GLY A 65 6.87 -6.83 9.20
C GLY A 65 6.64 -7.52 7.84
N GLY A 66 5.74 -8.50 7.84
CA GLY A 66 5.42 -9.30 6.66
C GLY A 66 4.64 -8.52 5.59
N ARG A 67 3.54 -7.88 5.97
CA ARG A 67 2.85 -6.86 5.16
C ARG A 67 3.52 -5.52 5.41
N VAL A 68 4.15 -4.94 4.40
CA VAL A 68 5.07 -3.81 4.56
C VAL A 68 4.37 -2.48 4.29
N MET A 69 3.73 -2.36 3.13
CA MET A 69 3.13 -1.12 2.68
C MET A 69 1.95 -1.40 1.75
N ALA A 70 0.90 -0.59 1.82
CA ALA A 70 -0.23 -0.66 0.90
C ALA A 70 -0.22 0.58 -0.01
N ILE A 71 -0.15 0.37 -1.32
CA ILE A 71 -0.26 1.44 -2.31
C ILE A 71 -1.71 1.51 -2.77
N THR A 72 -2.36 2.63 -2.47
CA THR A 72 -3.77 2.85 -2.77
C THR A 72 -3.93 4.00 -3.74
N SER A 73 -4.63 3.79 -4.83
CA SER A 73 -4.90 4.83 -5.83
C SER A 73 -6.38 4.96 -6.11
N TYR A 74 -6.77 6.16 -6.52
CA TYR A 74 -8.12 6.45 -7.01
C TYR A 74 -8.16 6.49 -8.54
N GLY A 75 -9.29 6.07 -9.12
CA GLY A 75 -9.56 6.17 -10.54
C GLY A 75 -11.05 6.31 -10.81
N ASP A 76 -11.43 6.83 -11.97
CA ASP A 76 -12.84 6.94 -12.35
C ASP A 76 -13.43 5.54 -12.62
N THR A 77 -12.56 4.57 -12.91
CA THR A 77 -12.86 3.14 -12.95
C THR A 77 -11.89 2.35 -12.07
N TYR A 78 -12.27 1.13 -11.67
CA TYR A 78 -11.38 0.27 -10.89
C TYR A 78 -10.12 -0.12 -11.67
N GLN A 79 -10.19 -0.27 -13.00
CA GLN A 79 -9.05 -0.56 -13.86
C GLN A 79 -8.03 0.59 -13.86
N GLU A 80 -8.49 1.84 -13.85
CA GLU A 80 -7.61 2.99 -13.71
C GLU A 80 -6.93 3.03 -12.35
N ALA A 81 -7.67 2.76 -11.27
CA ALA A 81 -7.13 2.68 -9.93
C ALA A 81 -6.05 1.58 -9.82
N ILE A 82 -6.30 0.38 -10.38
CA ILE A 82 -5.34 -0.72 -10.47
C ILE A 82 -4.08 -0.26 -11.22
N LYS A 83 -4.25 0.31 -12.42
CA LYS A 83 -3.14 0.76 -13.27
C LYS A 83 -2.27 1.78 -12.52
N LYS A 84 -2.86 2.80 -11.90
CA LYS A 84 -2.14 3.82 -11.13
C LYS A 84 -1.39 3.21 -9.94
N SER A 85 -2.01 2.26 -9.23
CA SER A 85 -1.34 1.57 -8.12
C SER A 85 -0.10 0.82 -8.58
N TYR A 86 -0.17 0.04 -9.67
CA TYR A 86 1.03 -0.63 -10.20
C TYR A 86 2.10 0.34 -10.70
N GLN A 87 1.70 1.44 -11.38
CA GLN A 87 2.66 2.46 -11.83
C GLN A 87 3.44 3.10 -10.68
N ASN A 88 2.79 3.32 -9.52
CA ASN A 88 3.50 3.81 -8.34
C ASN A 88 4.32 2.71 -7.63
N ILE A 89 3.88 1.46 -7.69
CA ILE A 89 4.66 0.33 -7.17
C ILE A 89 5.97 0.13 -7.96
N ASP A 90 5.98 0.38 -9.27
CA ASP A 90 7.19 0.29 -10.10
C ASP A 90 8.29 1.29 -9.69
N LYS A 91 7.91 2.35 -8.97
CA LYS A 91 8.84 3.33 -8.39
C LYS A 91 9.45 2.88 -7.06
N LEU A 92 8.88 1.84 -6.43
CA LEU A 92 9.27 1.35 -5.11
C LEU A 92 10.14 0.11 -5.20
N HIS A 93 11.07 0.00 -4.27
CA HIS A 93 11.89 -1.20 -4.16
C HIS A 93 12.34 -1.47 -2.72
N PHE A 94 12.35 -2.76 -2.36
CA PHE A 94 13.15 -3.30 -1.27
C PHE A 94 13.51 -4.76 -1.58
N ASP A 95 14.54 -5.27 -0.91
CA ASP A 95 15.04 -6.63 -1.13
C ASP A 95 13.94 -7.69 -0.94
N LYS A 96 13.79 -8.56 -1.95
CA LYS A 96 12.76 -9.60 -2.07
C LYS A 96 11.31 -9.09 -1.92
N MET A 97 11.04 -7.82 -2.26
CA MET A 97 9.68 -7.30 -2.34
C MET A 97 8.80 -8.18 -3.23
N ASN A 98 7.60 -8.49 -2.77
CA ASN A 98 6.60 -9.22 -3.54
C ASN A 98 5.23 -8.54 -3.44
N TYR A 99 4.40 -8.71 -4.45
CA TYR A 99 3.01 -8.28 -4.47
C TYR A 99 2.25 -9.08 -5.54
N ARG A 100 0.95 -9.21 -5.34
CA ARG A 100 0.05 -9.84 -6.33
C ARG A 100 -0.13 -8.94 -7.55
N LYS A 101 -0.19 -9.55 -8.74
CA LYS A 101 -0.39 -8.86 -10.03
C LYS A 101 -1.82 -8.97 -10.57
N ASP A 102 -2.68 -9.67 -9.84
CA ASP A 102 -4.03 -10.07 -10.22
C ASP A 102 -5.10 -9.44 -9.30
N ILE A 103 -4.74 -8.42 -8.51
CA ILE A 103 -5.72 -7.66 -7.72
C ILE A 103 -6.73 -6.98 -8.64
N GLY A 104 -8.02 -7.27 -8.41
CA GLY A 104 -9.14 -6.74 -9.20
C GLY A 104 -9.37 -7.43 -10.55
N PHE A 105 -8.73 -8.57 -10.80
CA PHE A 105 -9.09 -9.49 -11.87
C PHE A 105 -10.01 -10.57 -11.30
N ASP A 106 -11.20 -10.70 -11.87
CA ASP A 106 -12.11 -11.82 -11.59
C ASP A 106 -11.68 -13.06 -12.41
N LEU A 107 -11.89 -14.25 -11.85
CA LEU A 107 -11.68 -15.55 -12.51
C LEU A 107 -12.97 -16.04 -13.16
#